data_AF-R5MBC2-F1
#
_entry.id   AF-R5MBC2-F1
#
_cell.length_a   1.000
_cell.length_b   1.000
_cell.length_c   1.000
_cell.angle_alpha   90.00
_cell.angle_beta   90.00
_cell.angle_gamma   90.00
#
_symmetry.space_group_name_H-M   'P 1'
#
loop_
_entity.id
_entity.type
_entity.pdbx_description
1 polymer ?
#
loop_
_entity_poly.entity_id
_entity_poly.type
_entity_poly.pdbx_seq_one_letter_code
_entity_poly.pdbx_strand_id
1 'polypeptide(L)'
;MKLMDIVGLNVKWYRYQASLTQEKFAEIANFKMAYVSIVENGEANLTLNNIEIIAKALKVEPELLFNKETANKAKNLPKRVYMYQK
;
A
#
# COMPACT_ATOMS: atom_id res chain seq x y z
N MET A 1 4.96 -15.76 3.78
CA MET A 1 5.01 -14.31 3.54
C MET A 1 6.31 -13.79 4.13
N LYS A 2 7.13 -13.16 3.30
CA LYS A 2 8.29 -12.38 3.71
C LYS A 2 7.83 -11.03 4.27
N LEU A 3 8.73 -10.29 4.91
CA LEU A 3 8.44 -8.97 5.46
C LEU A 3 7.94 -7.99 4.39
N MET A 4 8.54 -8.03 3.20
CA MET A 4 8.12 -7.19 2.05
C MET A 4 6.68 -7.50 1.64
N ASP A 5 6.25 -8.76 1.65
CA ASP A 5 4.85 -9.13 1.39
C ASP A 5 3.91 -8.55 2.44
N ILE A 6 4.30 -8.60 3.72
CA ILE A 6 3.49 -8.05 4.82
C ILE A 6 3.32 -6.54 4.63
N VAL A 7 4.41 -5.82 4.39
CA VAL A 7 4.38 -4.36 4.20
C VAL A 7 3.58 -3.99 2.95
N GLY A 8 3.88 -4.60 1.81
CA GLY A 8 3.17 -4.34 0.56
C GLY A 8 1.66 -4.56 0.65
N LEU A 9 1.23 -5.64 1.30
CA LEU A 9 -0.18 -5.95 1.47
C LEU A 9 -0.88 -5.00 2.46
N ASN A 10 -0.20 -4.54 3.51
CA ASN A 10 -0.75 -3.50 4.38
C ASN A 10 -0.91 -2.16 3.65
N VAL A 11 0.09 -1.77 2.82
CA VAL A 11 -0.02 -0.58 1.97
C VAL A 11 -1.24 -0.68 1.07
N LYS A 12 -1.42 -1.82 0.39
CA LYS A 12 -2.61 -2.10 -0.42
C LYS A 12 -3.89 -1.98 0.41
N TRP A 13 -3.93 -2.59 1.60
CA TRP A 13 -5.10 -2.56 2.47
C TRP A 13 -5.54 -1.12 2.79
N TYR A 14 -4.64 -0.33 3.36
CA TYR A 14 -4.95 1.04 3.78
C TYR A 14 -5.22 1.95 2.58
N ARG A 15 -4.57 1.74 1.44
CA ARG A 15 -4.91 2.45 0.20
C ARG A 15 -6.36 2.18 -0.23
N TYR A 16 -6.82 0.94 -0.13
CA TYR A 16 -8.21 0.57 -0.42
C TYR A 16 -9.19 1.20 0.58
N GLN A 17 -8.86 1.21 1.88
CA GLN A 17 -9.70 1.88 2.89
C GLN A 17 -9.80 3.39 2.65
N ALA A 18 -8.70 4.00 2.21
CA ALA A 18 -8.67 5.40 1.78
C ALA A 18 -9.38 5.64 0.44
N SER A 19 -9.90 4.61 -0.21
CA SER A 19 -10.52 4.67 -1.54
C SER A 19 -9.62 5.40 -2.53
N LEU A 20 -8.35 5.01 -2.64
CA LEU A 20 -7.39 5.62 -3.58
C LEU A 20 -7.01 4.62 -4.67
N THR A 21 -6.93 5.06 -5.94
CA THR A 21 -6.23 4.26 -6.96
C THR A 21 -4.73 4.23 -6.71
N GLN A 22 -4.01 3.33 -7.36
CA GLN A 22 -2.54 3.31 -7.27
C GLN A 22 -1.95 4.59 -7.86
N GLU A 23 -2.54 5.14 -8.93
CA GLU A 23 -2.15 6.42 -9.54
C GLU A 23 -2.32 7.57 -8.54
N LYS A 24 -3.49 7.67 -7.89
CA LYS A 24 -3.74 8.76 -6.94
C LYS A 24 -2.87 8.65 -5.70
N PHE A 25 -2.69 7.44 -5.19
CA PHE A 25 -1.78 7.21 -4.06
C PHE A 25 -0.33 7.55 -4.42
N ALA A 26 0.13 7.18 -5.62
CA ALA A 26 1.46 7.51 -6.10
C ALA A 26 1.68 9.03 -6.20
N GLU A 27 0.69 9.77 -6.68
CA GLU A 27 0.71 11.24 -6.71
C GLU A 27 0.86 11.84 -5.30
N ILE A 28 0.05 11.36 -4.34
CA ILE A 28 0.09 11.83 -2.93
C ILE A 28 1.44 11.51 -2.28
N ALA A 29 1.96 10.29 -2.49
CA ALA A 29 3.23 9.83 -1.92
C ALA A 29 4.46 10.32 -2.70
N ASN A 30 4.26 11.10 -3.77
CA ASN A 30 5.32 11.54 -4.70
C ASN A 30 6.19 10.39 -5.24
N PHE A 31 5.54 9.28 -5.61
CA PHE A 31 6.15 8.13 -6.24
C PHE A 31 5.66 7.93 -7.67
N LYS A 32 6.38 7.11 -8.44
CA LYS A 32 5.86 6.58 -9.71
C LYS A 32 4.80 5.52 -9.40
N MET A 33 3.70 5.52 -10.15
CA MET A 33 2.65 4.49 -10.00
C MET A 33 3.22 3.06 -10.12
N ALA A 34 4.16 2.84 -11.04
CA ALA A 34 4.85 1.55 -11.17
C ALA A 34 5.55 1.12 -9.88
N TYR A 35 6.15 2.07 -9.13
CA TYR A 35 6.78 1.78 -7.85
C TYR A 35 5.76 1.36 -6.79
N VAL A 36 4.60 2.01 -6.74
CA VAL A 36 3.48 1.58 -5.88
C VAL A 36 3.05 0.15 -6.20
N SER A 37 2.96 -0.23 -7.48
CA SER A 37 2.64 -1.61 -7.85
C SER A 37 3.69 -2.61 -7.37
N ILE A 38 4.98 -2.29 -7.50
CA ILE A 38 6.08 -3.15 -7.02
C ILE A 38 6.02 -3.29 -5.49
N VAL A 39 5.76 -2.20 -4.77
CA VAL A 39 5.57 -2.21 -3.31
C VAL A 39 4.40 -3.11 -2.92
N GLU A 40 3.23 -2.92 -3.51
CA GLU A 40 2.01 -3.69 -3.14
C GLU A 40 2.09 -5.18 -3.47
N ASN A 41 2.95 -5.56 -4.42
CA ASN A 41 3.25 -6.95 -4.74
C ASN A 41 4.33 -7.58 -3.83
N GLY A 42 4.93 -6.82 -2.91
CA GLY A 42 5.99 -7.31 -2.03
C GLY A 42 7.35 -7.44 -2.69
N GLU A 43 7.55 -6.78 -3.83
CA GLU A 43 8.77 -6.87 -4.66
C GLU A 43 9.79 -5.76 -4.36
N ALA A 44 9.43 -4.79 -3.50
CA ALA A 44 10.29 -3.68 -3.11
C ALA A 44 10.91 -3.89 -1.72
N ASN A 45 12.24 -3.78 -1.64
CA ASN A 45 12.93 -3.58 -0.36
C ASN A 45 12.86 -2.10 0.03
N LEU A 46 11.87 -1.73 0.82
CA LEU A 46 11.63 -0.35 1.23
C LEU A 46 12.68 0.13 2.24
N THR A 47 13.19 1.35 2.04
CA THR A 47 13.95 2.06 3.07
C THR A 47 13.00 2.57 4.17
N LEU A 48 13.54 2.87 5.35
CA LEU A 48 12.76 3.47 6.45
C LEU A 48 12.10 4.80 6.02
N ASN A 49 12.80 5.62 5.24
CA ASN A 49 12.25 6.86 4.70
C ASN A 49 11.03 6.62 3.79
N ASN A 50 11.07 5.59 2.94
CA ASN A 50 9.93 5.26 2.08
C ASN A 50 8.75 4.74 2.89
N ILE A 51 9.00 3.96 3.95
CA ILE A 51 7.95 3.51 4.88
C ILE A 51 7.28 4.73 5.54
N GLU A 52 8.06 5.72 5.99
CA GLU A 52 7.53 6.94 6.60
C GLU A 52 6.69 7.76 5.60
N ILE A 53 7.17 7.93 4.36
CA ILE A 53 6.42 8.62 3.30
C ILE A 53 5.08 7.91 3.02
N ILE A 54 5.12 6.58 2.91
CA ILE A 54 3.91 5.78 2.66
C ILE A 54 2.91 5.91 3.82
N ALA A 55 3.38 5.77 5.06
CA ALA A 55 2.55 5.90 6.25
C ALA A 55 1.89 7.28 6.33
N LYS A 56 2.65 8.36 6.09
CA LYS A 56 2.16 9.74 6.03
C LYS A 56 1.12 9.93 4.92
N ALA A 57 1.39 9.43 3.72
CA ALA A 57 0.47 9.53 2.58
C ALA A 57 -0.85 8.78 2.82
N LEU A 58 -0.81 7.66 3.55
CA LEU A 58 -1.98 6.88 3.95
C LEU A 58 -2.64 7.38 5.24
N LYS A 59 -2.04 8.35 5.94
CA LYS A 59 -2.48 8.87 7.25
C LYS A 59 -2.60 7.78 8.32
N VAL A 60 -1.62 6.89 8.38
CA VAL A 60 -1.52 5.81 9.37
C VAL A 60 -0.16 5.83 10.06
N GLU A 61 -0.08 5.24 11.25
CA GLU A 61 1.21 5.03 11.92
C GLU A 61 2.06 3.97 11.18
N PRO A 62 3.39 4.13 11.08
CA PRO A 62 4.25 3.20 10.36
C PRO A 62 4.17 1.75 10.86
N GLU A 63 3.96 1.54 12.15
CA GLU A 63 3.82 0.20 12.75
C GLU A 63 2.67 -0.62 12.15
N LEU A 64 1.61 0.06 11.71
CA LEU A 64 0.42 -0.57 11.13
C LEU A 64 0.74 -1.24 9.79
N LEU A 65 1.83 -0.83 9.11
CA LEU A 65 2.29 -1.44 7.88
C LEU A 65 2.92 -2.82 8.09
N PHE A 66 3.18 -3.23 9.34
CA PHE A 66 3.81 -4.51 9.66
C PHE A 66 2.82 -5.56 10.21
N ASN A 67 1.52 -5.26 10.22
CA ASN A 67 0.51 -6.15 10.78
C ASN A 67 0.18 -7.33 9.86
N LYS A 68 0.45 -8.56 10.31
CA LYS A 68 0.22 -9.79 9.53
C LYS A 68 -1.26 -10.11 9.30
N GLU A 69 -2.13 -9.80 10.27
CA GLU A 69 -3.57 -10.05 10.14
C GLU A 69 -4.18 -9.15 9.07
N THR A 70 -3.87 -7.86 9.10
CA THR A 70 -4.29 -6.88 8.09
C THR A 70 -3.77 -7.26 6.71
N ALA A 71 -2.50 -7.67 6.59
CA ALA A 71 -1.94 -8.15 5.33
C ALA A 71 -2.72 -9.35 4.74
N ASN A 72 -3.22 -10.27 5.57
CA ASN A 72 -4.04 -11.39 5.10
C ASN A 72 -5.39 -10.92 4.55
N LYS A 73 -6.01 -9.88 5.13
CA LYS A 73 -7.26 -9.29 4.62
C LYS A 73 -7.07 -8.71 3.21
N ALA A 74 -5.91 -8.14 2.93
CA ALA A 74 -5.57 -7.53 1.64
C ALA A 74 -5.46 -8.51 0.46
N LYS A 75 -5.24 -9.80 0.72
CA LYS A 75 -5.15 -10.84 -0.32
C LYS A 75 -6.45 -11.02 -1.09
N ASN A 76 -7.58 -10.81 -0.42
CA ASN A 76 -8.92 -10.94 -1.01
C ASN A 76 -9.36 -9.66 -1.74
N LEU A 77 -8.59 -8.57 -1.65
CA LEU A 77 -8.91 -7.34 -2.36
C LEU A 77 -8.64 -7.48 -3.86
N PRO A 78 -9.47 -6.86 -4.72
CA PRO A 78 -9.24 -6.88 -6.15
C PRO A 78 -7.88 -6.26 -6.52
N LYS A 79 -7.45 -6.47 -7.76
CA LYS A 79 -6.18 -5.92 -8.24
C LYS A 79 -6.27 -4.41 -8.50
N ARG A 80 -7.47 -3.90 -8.84
CA ARG A 80 -7.73 -2.49 -9.12
C ARG A 80 -8.90 -1.99 -8.28
N VAL A 81 -8.75 -0.77 -7.76
CA VAL A 81 -9.87 -0.01 -7.20
C VAL A 81 -10.64 0.54 -8.39
N TYR A 82 -11.83 0.00 -8.65
CA TYR A 82 -12.71 0.57 -9.67
C TYR A 82 -13.36 1.82 -9.07
N MET A 83 -12.81 3.00 -9.36
CA MET A 83 -13.39 4.28 -8.94
C MET A 83 -14.61 4.72 -9.78
N TYR A 84 -15.16 3.86 -10.62
CA TYR A 84 -16.37 4.15 -11.41
C TYR A 84 -17.49 3.17 -11.05
N GLN A 85 -18.06 3.33 -9.86
CA GLN A 85 -19.41 2.87 -9.59
C GLN A 85 -20.22 4.04 -9.01
N LYS A 86 -20.89 4.73 -9.95
CA LYS A 86 -21.92 5.77 -9.83
C LYS A 86 -21.52 7.11 -9.22
#